data_AF-A0A6J6R1Z0-F1
#
_entry.id   AF-A0A6J6R1Z0-F1
#
_cell.length_a   1.000
_cell.length_b   1.000
_cell.length_c   1.000
_cell.angle_alpha   90.00
_cell.angle_beta   90.00
_cell.angle_gamma   90.00
#
_symmetry.space_group_name_H-M   'P 1'
#
loop_
_entity.id
_entity.type
_entity.pdbx_description
1 polymer ?
#
loop_
_entity_poly.entity_id
_entity_poly.type
_entity_poly.pdbx_seq_one_letter_code
_entity_poly.pdbx_strand_id
1 'polypeptide(L)'
;MPKIRQYEQRQAGQAVGVSDITFLNYRDGWLVPTIELRKDIVRQIRISKPDRMIIQSPERNWERLFASHPDHMAAGEAAIQAVYPDSRNPFAFEDLLKDEGLQPWRVKEVWVMSSQNPDHFVDITSTFDKKMQALHSHVSQTAHNENLENMVREWGEKNAVANNLPAGAIAEVFKIVNTN
;
A
#
# COMPACT_ATOMS: atom_id res chain seq x y z
N MET A 1 -1.82 3.22 16.59
CA MET A 1 -2.91 2.28 16.25
C MET A 1 -3.31 1.45 17.47
N PRO A 2 -4.61 1.22 17.75
CA PRO A 2 -5.05 0.35 18.85
C PRO A 2 -4.49 -1.08 18.74
N LYS A 3 -4.20 -1.73 19.87
CA LYS A 3 -3.62 -3.09 19.91
C LYS A 3 -4.45 -4.12 19.14
N ILE A 4 -5.79 -4.01 19.20
CA ILE A 4 -6.70 -4.88 18.46
C ILE A 4 -6.49 -4.80 16.95
N ARG A 5 -6.38 -3.58 16.38
CA ARG A 5 -6.16 -3.40 14.93
C ARG A 5 -4.78 -3.90 14.48
N GLN A 6 -3.76 -3.82 15.33
CA GLN A 6 -2.47 -4.44 15.02
C GLN A 6 -2.51 -5.98 15.03
N TYR A 7 -3.33 -6.57 15.90
CA TYR A 7 -3.54 -8.02 15.91
C TYR A 7 -4.27 -8.46 14.64
N GLU A 8 -5.38 -7.79 14.31
CA GLU A 8 -6.16 -8.02 13.08
C GLU A 8 -5.28 -7.90 11.83
N GLN A 9 -4.43 -6.87 11.74
CA GLN A 9 -3.49 -6.71 10.62
C GLN A 9 -2.49 -7.87 10.49
N ARG A 10 -2.02 -8.45 11.60
CA ARG A 10 -1.15 -9.63 11.56
C ARG A 10 -1.89 -10.88 11.10
N GLN A 11 -3.16 -11.04 11.50
CA GLN A 11 -4.01 -12.13 11.00
C GLN A 11 -4.29 -11.98 9.50
N ALA A 12 -4.58 -10.74 9.05
CA ALA A 12 -4.74 -10.44 7.63
C ALA A 12 -3.47 -10.76 6.84
N GLY A 13 -2.29 -10.42 7.37
CA GLY A 13 -1.00 -10.77 6.77
C GLY A 13 -0.83 -12.28 6.62
N GLN A 14 -1.12 -13.06 7.66
CA GLN A 14 -1.05 -14.52 7.61
C GLN A 14 -1.93 -15.13 6.52
N ALA A 15 -3.14 -14.61 6.30
CA ALA A 15 -4.05 -15.09 5.25
C ALA A 15 -3.47 -14.95 3.83
N VAL A 16 -2.57 -13.99 3.62
CA VAL A 16 -1.89 -13.75 2.32
C VAL A 16 -0.40 -14.13 2.34
N GLY A 17 0.08 -14.79 3.40
CA GLY A 17 1.47 -15.25 3.50
C GLY A 17 2.48 -14.18 3.91
N VAL A 18 2.05 -13.05 4.46
CA VAL A 18 2.90 -11.97 4.99
C VAL A 18 3.15 -12.19 6.49
N SER A 19 4.42 -12.36 6.86
CA SER A 19 4.84 -12.57 8.25
C SER A 19 5.54 -11.37 8.89
N ASP A 20 6.09 -10.46 8.07
CA ASP A 20 6.80 -9.28 8.55
C ASP A 20 5.95 -8.03 8.36
N ILE A 21 5.59 -7.37 9.47
CA ILE A 21 4.74 -6.19 9.49
C ILE A 21 5.30 -5.19 10.50
N THR A 22 5.84 -4.10 9.98
CA THR A 22 6.30 -2.96 10.79
C THR A 22 5.19 -1.91 10.92
N PHE A 23 4.86 -1.55 12.16
CA PHE A 23 3.94 -0.45 12.45
C PHE A 23 4.71 0.81 12.80
N LEU A 24 4.63 1.85 11.96
CA LEU A 24 5.22 3.17 12.25
C LEU A 24 4.45 3.96 13.33
N ASN A 25 3.23 3.51 13.68
CA ASN A 25 2.42 3.99 14.80
C ASN A 25 2.04 5.48 14.81
N TYR A 26 2.06 6.15 13.66
CA TYR A 26 1.43 7.46 13.49
C TYR A 26 -0.08 7.41 13.81
N ARG A 27 -0.64 8.55 14.24
CA ARG A 27 -2.04 8.68 14.65
C ARG A 27 -2.95 8.71 13.42
N ASP A 28 -3.98 7.87 13.45
CA ASP A 28 -5.03 7.77 12.43
C ASP A 28 -5.80 9.10 12.30
N GLY A 29 -6.00 9.56 11.06
CA GLY A 29 -6.63 10.82 10.68
C GLY A 29 -5.77 12.07 10.87
N TRP A 30 -4.49 11.91 11.23
CA TRP A 30 -3.55 12.99 11.53
C TRP A 30 -2.28 12.92 10.66
N LEU A 31 -2.23 12.00 9.70
CA LEU A 31 -1.02 11.75 8.95
C LEU A 31 -0.72 12.94 8.02
N VAL A 32 0.52 13.41 8.08
CA VAL A 32 1.06 14.46 7.21
C VAL A 32 2.41 14.01 6.65
N PRO A 33 2.80 14.40 5.42
CA PRO A 33 4.03 13.98 4.78
C PRO A 33 5.24 14.74 5.35
N THR A 34 5.59 14.49 6.60
CA THR A 34 6.71 15.15 7.26
C THR A 34 8.06 14.51 6.89
N ILE A 35 9.14 15.23 7.19
CA ILE A 35 10.51 14.72 7.06
C ILE A 35 10.72 13.48 7.94
N GLU A 36 10.13 13.45 9.12
CA GLU A 36 10.24 12.33 10.07
C GLU A 36 9.55 11.07 9.55
N LEU A 37 8.30 11.19 9.05
CA LEU A 37 7.59 10.07 8.43
C LEU A 37 8.37 9.51 7.24
N ARG A 38 8.90 10.40 6.40
CA ARG A 38 9.71 10.02 5.26
C ARG A 38 10.99 9.31 5.67
N LYS A 39 11.70 9.79 6.70
CA LYS A 39 12.87 9.13 7.27
C LYS A 39 12.55 7.72 7.77
N ASP A 40 11.42 7.56 8.46
CA ASP A 40 10.99 6.27 8.97
C ASP A 40 10.69 5.28 7.83
N ILE A 41 10.10 5.76 6.72
CA ILE A 41 9.91 4.95 5.52
C ILE A 41 11.26 4.60 4.87
N VAL A 42 12.19 5.57 4.73
CA VAL A 42 13.55 5.30 4.20
C VAL A 42 14.26 4.25 5.03
N ARG A 43 14.16 4.30 6.36
CA ARG A 43 14.70 3.29 7.26
C ARG A 43 14.17 1.90 6.89
N GLN A 44 12.85 1.75 6.72
CA GLN A 44 12.25 0.46 6.33
C GLN A 44 12.66 0.00 4.93
N ILE A 45 12.80 0.91 3.97
CA ILE A 45 13.31 0.59 2.62
C ILE A 45 14.75 0.06 2.71
N ARG A 46 15.62 0.69 3.51
CA ARG A 46 17.02 0.27 3.63
C ARG A 46 17.20 -1.03 4.45
N ILE A 47 16.24 -1.35 5.34
CA ILE A 47 16.17 -2.64 6.05
C ILE A 47 15.72 -3.76 5.09
N SER A 48 14.57 -3.60 4.47
CA SER A 48 13.90 -4.65 3.68
C SER A 48 14.43 -4.79 2.24
N LYS A 49 15.09 -3.74 1.72
CA LYS A 49 15.69 -3.70 0.39
C LYS A 49 14.74 -4.18 -0.72
N PRO A 50 13.54 -3.59 -0.84
CA PRO A 50 12.53 -4.10 -1.76
C PRO A 50 12.86 -3.73 -3.21
N ASP A 51 12.60 -4.64 -4.14
CA ASP A 51 12.61 -4.32 -5.58
C ASP A 51 11.41 -3.44 -5.97
N ARG A 52 10.26 -3.66 -5.31
CA ARG A 52 8.98 -3.00 -5.60
C ARG A 52 8.33 -2.49 -4.33
N MET A 53 7.71 -1.31 -4.40
CA MET A 53 6.78 -0.83 -3.39
C MET A 53 5.36 -0.68 -3.94
N ILE A 54 4.35 -1.02 -3.15
CA ILE A 54 2.94 -0.70 -3.43
C ILE A 54 2.54 0.45 -2.51
N ILE A 55 2.00 1.53 -3.07
CA ILE A 55 1.64 2.75 -2.32
C ILE A 55 0.25 3.24 -2.70
N GLN A 56 -0.36 4.09 -1.87
CA GLN A 56 -1.54 4.86 -2.27
C GLN A 56 -1.17 6.01 -3.19
N SER A 57 -2.12 6.44 -4.04
CA SER A 57 -1.96 7.66 -4.85
C SER A 57 -1.87 8.92 -3.96
N PRO A 58 -0.88 9.80 -4.19
CA PRO A 58 -0.84 11.12 -3.57
C PRO A 58 -1.81 12.13 -4.23
N GLU A 59 -2.45 11.76 -5.34
CA GLU A 59 -3.33 12.64 -6.10
C GLU A 59 -4.78 12.57 -5.62
N ARG A 60 -5.45 13.74 -5.57
CA ARG A 60 -6.88 13.82 -5.28
C ARG A 60 -7.68 13.32 -6.48
N ASN A 61 -8.48 12.28 -6.27
CA ASN A 61 -9.53 11.85 -7.18
C ASN A 61 -10.86 12.52 -6.79
N TRP A 62 -11.29 13.52 -7.57
CA TRP A 62 -12.53 14.26 -7.33
C TRP A 62 -13.79 13.46 -7.66
N GLU A 63 -13.69 12.48 -8.57
CA GLU A 63 -14.81 11.59 -8.93
C GLU A 63 -15.03 10.47 -7.90
N ARG A 64 -13.99 10.14 -7.12
CA ARG A 64 -14.02 9.13 -6.07
C ARG A 64 -13.35 9.63 -4.78
N LEU A 65 -13.97 10.62 -4.15
CA LEU A 65 -13.40 11.33 -3.00
C LEU A 65 -12.96 10.39 -1.85
N PHE A 66 -13.71 9.32 -1.57
CA PHE A 66 -13.35 8.35 -0.52
C PHE A 66 -12.03 7.61 -0.77
N ALA A 67 -11.61 7.45 -2.03
CA ALA A 67 -10.30 6.88 -2.34
C ALA A 67 -9.16 7.84 -1.93
N SER A 68 -9.47 9.13 -1.80
CA SER A 68 -8.53 10.20 -1.51
C SER A 68 -8.63 10.69 -0.06
N HIS A 69 -8.82 9.80 0.91
CA HIS A 69 -8.72 10.17 2.33
C HIS A 69 -7.39 10.89 2.59
N PRO A 70 -7.32 11.96 3.42
CA PRO A 70 -6.09 12.70 3.68
C PRO A 70 -4.89 11.81 4.04
N ASP A 71 -5.09 10.82 4.91
CA ASP A 71 -4.03 9.87 5.28
C ASP A 71 -3.55 9.00 4.10
N HIS A 72 -4.43 8.63 3.14
CA HIS A 72 -3.99 7.90 1.94
C HIS A 72 -3.02 8.75 1.12
N MET A 73 -3.36 10.02 0.93
CA MET A 73 -2.53 10.94 0.15
C MET A 73 -1.22 11.25 0.87
N ALA A 74 -1.27 11.51 2.19
CA ALA A 74 -0.07 11.75 2.99
C ALA A 74 0.87 10.54 3.00
N ALA A 75 0.33 9.32 3.12
CA ALA A 75 1.12 8.09 3.04
C ALA A 75 1.72 7.89 1.66
N GLY A 76 0.95 8.12 0.58
CA GLY A 76 1.43 8.07 -0.80
C GLY A 76 2.56 9.06 -1.07
N GLU A 77 2.37 10.31 -0.65
CA GLU A 77 3.34 11.40 -0.83
C GLU A 77 4.65 11.12 -0.08
N ALA A 78 4.55 10.75 1.20
CA ALA A 78 5.74 10.41 1.98
C ALA A 78 6.48 9.18 1.43
N ALA A 79 5.75 8.18 0.94
CA ALA A 79 6.34 6.98 0.37
C ALA A 79 7.05 7.25 -0.95
N ILE A 80 6.47 8.02 -1.88
CA ILE A 80 7.13 8.31 -3.17
C ILE A 80 8.37 9.20 -2.98
N GLN A 81 8.33 10.16 -2.05
CA GLN A 81 9.50 10.97 -1.69
C GLN A 81 10.60 10.11 -1.02
N ALA A 82 10.22 9.13 -0.19
CA ALA A 82 11.16 8.19 0.40
C ALA A 82 11.83 7.31 -0.66
N VAL A 83 11.08 6.83 -1.67
CA VAL A 83 11.62 6.08 -2.80
C VAL A 83 12.58 6.93 -3.64
N TYR A 84 12.14 8.14 -4.01
CA TYR A 84 12.93 9.05 -4.83
C TYR A 84 12.93 10.48 -4.26
N PRO A 85 14.10 11.06 -3.95
CA PRO A 85 15.45 10.50 -4.15
C PRO A 85 16.03 9.79 -2.91
N ASP A 86 15.30 9.73 -1.79
CA ASP A 86 15.93 9.61 -0.46
C ASP A 86 16.53 8.22 -0.17
N SER A 87 15.85 7.13 -0.51
CA SER A 87 16.31 5.78 -0.12
C SER A 87 17.64 5.42 -0.77
N ARG A 88 17.86 5.88 -2.00
CA ARG A 88 19.05 5.61 -2.82
C ARG A 88 20.18 6.61 -2.62
N ASN A 89 19.92 7.74 -1.94
CA ASN A 89 20.91 8.80 -1.74
C ASN A 89 21.64 8.59 -0.41
N PRO A 90 22.97 8.35 -0.39
CA PRO A 90 23.73 8.22 0.86
C PRO A 90 23.73 9.50 1.71
N PHE A 91 23.48 10.67 1.12
CA PHE A 91 23.43 11.96 1.81
C PHE A 91 22.02 12.28 2.37
N ALA A 92 21.01 11.50 2.01
CA ALA A 92 19.68 11.61 2.63
C ALA A 92 19.66 10.78 3.91
N PHE A 93 19.29 11.42 5.03
CA PHE A 93 19.21 10.80 6.35
C PHE A 93 20.51 10.07 6.72
N GLU A 94 21.62 10.82 6.75
CA GLU A 94 22.98 10.27 6.95
C GLU A 94 23.12 9.45 8.23
N ASP A 95 22.33 9.74 9.27
CA ASP A 95 22.32 9.00 10.53
C ASP A 95 21.85 7.55 10.35
N LEU A 96 20.94 7.27 9.38
CA LEU A 96 20.57 5.89 9.05
C LEU A 96 21.78 5.09 8.56
N LEU A 97 22.71 5.74 7.85
CA LEU A 97 23.93 5.09 7.38
C LEU A 97 25.01 5.05 8.46
N LYS A 98 25.28 6.18 9.11
CA LYS A 98 26.40 6.35 10.05
C LYS A 98 26.15 5.66 11.39
N ASP A 99 24.91 5.74 11.90
CA ASP A 99 24.57 5.30 13.25
C ASP A 99 23.87 3.93 13.22
N GLU A 100 23.01 3.67 12.22
CA GLU A 100 22.28 2.40 12.09
C GLU A 100 22.90 1.41 11.07
N GLY A 101 23.91 1.83 10.29
CA GLY A 101 24.58 0.98 9.29
C GLY A 101 23.73 0.64 8.06
N LEU A 102 22.57 1.30 7.89
CA LEU A 102 21.61 1.01 6.83
C LEU A 102 22.07 1.59 5.50
N GLN A 103 22.49 0.69 4.61
CA GLN A 103 22.99 1.02 3.28
C GLN A 103 21.89 1.63 2.39
N PRO A 104 22.21 2.63 1.55
CA PRO A 104 21.27 3.13 0.56
C PRO A 104 20.72 2.01 -0.31
N TRP A 105 19.45 2.14 -0.70
CA TRP A 105 18.77 1.16 -1.51
C TRP A 105 17.94 1.82 -2.62
N ARG A 106 18.06 1.28 -3.82
CA ARG A 106 17.26 1.69 -4.98
C ARG A 106 16.08 0.75 -5.13
N VAL A 107 14.89 1.25 -4.82
CA VAL A 107 13.63 0.61 -5.24
C VAL A 107 13.54 0.74 -6.76
N LYS A 108 13.23 -0.34 -7.47
CA LYS A 108 13.25 -0.39 -8.95
C LYS A 108 11.94 0.12 -9.56
N GLU A 109 10.83 -0.13 -8.87
CA GLU A 109 9.51 0.30 -9.31
C GLU A 109 8.54 0.56 -8.16
N VAL A 110 7.55 1.41 -8.42
CA VAL A 110 6.44 1.70 -7.51
C VAL A 110 5.13 1.40 -8.22
N TRP A 111 4.26 0.66 -7.54
CA TRP A 111 2.91 0.33 -7.98
C TRP A 111 1.91 1.18 -7.19
N VAL A 112 1.33 2.17 -7.87
CA VAL A 112 0.44 3.14 -7.24
C VAL A 112 -1.00 2.65 -7.35
N MET A 113 -1.61 2.41 -6.19
CA MET A 113 -3.02 2.09 -6.03
C MET A 113 -3.88 3.35 -6.15
N SER A 114 -5.16 3.17 -6.50
CA SER A 114 -6.14 4.27 -6.55
C SER A 114 -5.76 5.43 -7.49
N SER A 115 -4.86 5.20 -8.45
CA SER A 115 -4.56 6.15 -9.51
C SER A 115 -5.79 6.39 -10.37
N GLN A 116 -5.95 7.62 -10.89
CA GLN A 116 -7.00 7.95 -11.85
C GLN A 116 -6.76 7.32 -13.22
N ASN A 117 -5.50 6.99 -13.53
CA ASN A 117 -5.07 6.47 -14.83
C ASN A 117 -4.20 5.22 -14.65
N PRO A 118 -4.72 4.12 -14.08
CA PRO A 118 -3.94 2.88 -13.96
C PRO A 118 -3.58 2.34 -15.35
N ASP A 119 -2.39 1.76 -15.49
CA ASP A 119 -1.85 1.21 -16.74
C ASP A 119 -1.41 -0.25 -16.61
N HIS A 120 -1.67 -0.86 -15.45
CA HIS A 120 -1.37 -2.25 -15.17
C HIS A 120 -2.51 -2.90 -14.40
N PHE A 121 -2.69 -4.21 -14.59
CA PHE A 121 -3.64 -5.00 -13.82
C PHE A 121 -3.06 -6.37 -13.49
N VAL A 122 -3.58 -6.96 -12.42
CA VAL A 122 -3.30 -8.34 -12.00
C VAL A 122 -4.62 -9.08 -11.89
N ASP A 123 -4.74 -10.21 -12.59
CA ASP A 123 -5.83 -11.15 -12.40
C ASP A 123 -5.66 -11.85 -11.04
N ILE A 124 -6.62 -11.62 -10.14
CA ILE A 124 -6.65 -12.18 -8.79
C ILE A 124 -7.79 -13.20 -8.63
N THR A 125 -8.39 -13.69 -9.72
CA THR A 125 -9.54 -14.59 -9.67
C THR A 125 -9.25 -15.84 -8.83
N SER A 126 -8.08 -16.45 -9.02
CA SER A 126 -7.66 -17.65 -8.28
C SER A 126 -7.23 -17.38 -6.83
N THR A 127 -7.03 -16.11 -6.45
CA THR A 127 -6.55 -15.69 -5.13
C THR A 127 -7.54 -14.80 -4.38
N PHE A 128 -8.74 -14.57 -4.94
CA PHE A 128 -9.76 -13.71 -4.37
C PHE A 128 -10.18 -14.14 -2.97
N ASP A 129 -10.26 -15.45 -2.72
CA ASP A 129 -10.60 -15.99 -1.40
C ASP A 129 -9.58 -15.57 -0.33
N LYS A 130 -8.28 -15.48 -0.68
CA LYS A 130 -7.25 -14.99 0.24
C LYS A 130 -7.43 -13.51 0.57
N LYS A 131 -7.82 -12.71 -0.44
CA LYS A 131 -8.18 -11.29 -0.24
C LYS A 131 -9.36 -11.16 0.73
N MET A 132 -10.38 -11.98 0.56
CA MET A 132 -11.54 -11.97 1.46
C MET A 132 -11.20 -12.43 2.88
N GLN A 133 -10.39 -13.48 3.03
CA GLN A 133 -9.89 -13.92 4.36
C GLN A 133 -9.09 -12.81 5.06
N ALA A 134 -8.25 -12.08 4.33
CA ALA A 134 -7.52 -10.94 4.88
C ALA A 134 -8.46 -9.81 5.33
N LEU A 135 -9.47 -9.46 4.52
CA LEU A 135 -10.45 -8.44 4.87
C LEU A 135 -11.32 -8.83 6.09
N HIS A 136 -11.74 -10.09 6.17
CA HIS A 136 -12.51 -10.59 7.31
C HIS A 136 -11.70 -10.68 8.60
N SER A 137 -10.37 -10.68 8.52
CA SER A 137 -9.50 -10.60 9.70
C SER A 137 -9.64 -9.25 10.43
N HIS A 138 -10.10 -8.19 9.76
CA HIS A 138 -10.36 -6.87 10.34
C HIS A 138 -11.73 -6.77 10.99
N VAL A 139 -12.06 -7.68 11.90
CA VAL A 139 -13.39 -7.82 12.53
C VAL A 139 -13.95 -6.49 13.03
N SER A 140 -13.13 -5.69 13.73
CA SER A 140 -13.53 -4.38 14.25
C SER A 140 -13.95 -3.38 13.18
N GLN A 141 -13.56 -3.60 11.92
CA GLN A 141 -13.81 -2.73 10.77
C GLN A 141 -14.84 -3.31 9.80
N THR A 142 -14.98 -4.63 9.72
CA THR A 142 -15.72 -5.29 8.64
C THR A 142 -16.91 -6.11 9.10
N ALA A 143 -17.00 -6.51 10.38
CA ALA A 143 -18.03 -7.44 10.85
C ALA A 143 -19.47 -6.93 10.69
N HIS A 144 -19.66 -5.62 10.62
CA HIS A 144 -20.97 -5.00 10.43
C HIS A 144 -21.39 -4.88 8.95
N ASN A 145 -20.51 -5.25 8.01
CA ASN A 145 -20.78 -5.14 6.58
C ASN A 145 -21.04 -6.52 5.97
N GLU A 146 -22.30 -6.94 6.01
CA GLU A 146 -22.75 -8.22 5.43
C GLU A 146 -22.55 -8.30 3.91
N ASN A 147 -22.45 -7.15 3.22
CA ASN A 147 -22.31 -7.07 1.78
C ASN A 147 -20.85 -6.86 1.30
N LEU A 148 -19.87 -7.03 2.20
CA LEU A 148 -18.47 -6.74 1.90
C LEU A 148 -17.94 -7.53 0.68
N GLU A 149 -18.19 -8.84 0.64
CA GLU A 149 -17.68 -9.69 -0.43
C GLU A 149 -18.23 -9.28 -1.79
N ASN A 150 -19.54 -9.12 -1.91
CA ASN A 150 -20.19 -8.71 -3.15
C ASN A 150 -19.64 -7.37 -3.63
N MET A 151 -19.51 -6.39 -2.72
CA MET A 151 -18.98 -5.08 -3.06
C MET A 151 -17.53 -5.15 -3.59
N VAL A 152 -16.68 -5.93 -2.94
CA VAL A 152 -15.27 -6.11 -3.34
C VAL A 152 -15.15 -6.90 -4.65
N ARG A 153 -16.02 -7.89 -4.84
CA ARG A 153 -16.12 -8.68 -6.08
C ARG A 153 -16.54 -7.80 -7.25
N GLU A 154 -17.62 -7.04 -7.11
CA GLU A 154 -18.11 -6.12 -8.14
C GLU A 154 -17.05 -5.09 -8.56
N TRP A 155 -16.27 -4.56 -7.61
CA TRP A 155 -15.17 -3.65 -7.94
C TRP A 155 -14.09 -4.34 -8.77
N GLY A 156 -13.70 -5.55 -8.39
CA GLY A 156 -12.68 -6.30 -9.12
C GLY A 156 -13.17 -6.82 -10.48
N GLU A 157 -14.44 -7.18 -10.61
CA GLU A 157 -15.06 -7.55 -11.89
C GLU A 157 -15.14 -6.35 -12.84
N LYS A 158 -15.49 -5.16 -12.34
CA LYS A 158 -15.45 -3.91 -13.13
C LYS A 158 -14.05 -3.63 -13.67
N ASN A 159 -13.03 -3.81 -12.83
CA ASN A 159 -11.63 -3.69 -13.26
C ASN A 159 -11.27 -4.74 -14.32
N ALA A 160 -11.72 -5.99 -14.15
CA ALA A 160 -11.44 -7.06 -15.09
C ALA A 160 -12.06 -6.79 -16.47
N VAL A 161 -13.32 -6.34 -16.50
CA VAL A 161 -14.02 -5.93 -17.73
C VAL A 161 -13.29 -4.76 -18.40
N ALA A 162 -12.90 -3.74 -17.64
CA ALA A 162 -12.15 -2.59 -18.18
C ALA A 162 -10.79 -2.97 -18.79
N ASN A 163 -10.24 -4.13 -18.42
CA ASN A 163 -8.97 -4.68 -18.91
C ASN A 163 -9.14 -5.89 -19.83
N ASN A 164 -10.35 -6.11 -20.37
CA ASN A 164 -10.67 -7.17 -21.34
C ASN A 164 -10.42 -8.60 -20.83
N LEU A 165 -10.56 -8.85 -19.54
CA LEU A 165 -10.52 -10.21 -18.98
C LEU A 165 -11.86 -10.96 -19.19
N PRO A 166 -11.84 -12.31 -19.17
CA PRO A 166 -13.06 -13.11 -19.31
C PRO A 166 -14.13 -12.79 -18.25
N ALA A 167 -15.39 -13.05 -18.57
CA ALA A 167 -16.49 -12.90 -17.62
C ALA A 167 -16.27 -13.76 -16.36
N GLY A 168 -16.52 -13.18 -15.19
CA GLY A 168 -16.25 -13.81 -13.89
C GLY A 168 -14.81 -13.63 -13.39
N ALA A 169 -13.92 -13.02 -14.18
CA ALA A 169 -12.59 -12.66 -13.72
C ALA A 169 -12.63 -11.44 -12.77
N ILE A 170 -11.64 -11.36 -11.89
CA ILE A 170 -11.49 -10.30 -10.90
C ILE A 170 -10.08 -9.73 -11.00
N ALA A 171 -9.96 -8.40 -11.11
CA ALA A 171 -8.67 -7.74 -11.24
C ALA A 171 -8.43 -6.62 -10.21
N GLU A 172 -7.17 -6.49 -9.82
CA GLU A 172 -6.64 -5.30 -9.17
C GLU A 172 -5.84 -4.48 -10.17
N VAL A 173 -5.92 -3.15 -10.06
CA VAL A 173 -5.33 -2.21 -11.02
C VAL A 173 -4.35 -1.28 -10.34
N PHE A 174 -3.26 -0.96 -11.05
CA PHE A 174 -2.15 -0.17 -10.56
C PHE A 174 -1.65 0.77 -11.67
N LYS A 175 -1.03 1.87 -11.26
CA LYS A 175 -0.13 2.65 -12.13
C LYS A 175 1.30 2.24 -11.81
N ILE A 176 2.07 1.80 -12.81
CA ILE A 176 3.49 1.47 -12.61
C ILE A 176 4.35 2.70 -12.85
N VAL A 177 5.23 3.02 -11.90
CA VAL A 177 6.26 4.05 -12.00
C VAL A 177 7.63 3.38 -11.93
N ASN A 178 8.43 3.54 -12.98
CA ASN A 178 9.81 3.06 -13.00
C ASN A 178 10.72 4.07 -12.29
N THR A 179 11.54 3.59 -11.37
CA THR A 179 12.45 4.42 -10.55
C THR A 179 13.93 4.01 -10.70
N ASN A 180 14.23 3.15 -11.68
CA ASN A 180 15.60 2.73 -12.00
C ASN A 180 16.51 3.87 -12.46
#